data_AF-A0A945VVH8-F1
#
_entry.id   AF-A0A945VVH8-F1
#
_cell.length_a   1.000
_cell.length_b   1.000
_cell.length_c   1.000
_cell.angle_alpha   90.00
_cell.angle_beta   90.00
_cell.angle_gamma   90.00
#
_symmetry.space_group_name_H-M   'P 1'
#
loop_
_entity.id
_entity.type
_entity.pdbx_description
1 polymer ?
#
loop_
_entity_poly.entity_id
_entity_poly.type
_entity_poly.pdbx_seq_one_letter_code
_entity_poly.pdbx_strand_id
1 'polypeptide(L)'
;MRKVAIVFIILFLVPVCLFANETDLARFYREYTEVDHSLMSGQGCVKELMELRSLDTGAADKIADFWLFKSKRECYDFVEKIKSGIDFEDLYKEIDYYIDKKTTNVSGGKYDEIEKKTQKEAEQCRYCIYYDNWDAINKMILDKLKVVKEENKKKVKQDKK
;
A
#
# COMPACT_ATOMS: atom_id res chain seq x y z
N MET A 1 9.50 7.51 38.42
CA MET A 1 8.74 8.36 37.47
C MET A 1 9.36 8.48 36.06
N ARG A 2 10.66 8.19 35.83
CA ARG A 2 11.25 8.22 34.47
C ARG A 2 10.72 7.15 33.48
N LYS A 3 10.35 5.96 33.96
CA LYS A 3 9.90 4.85 33.08
C LYS A 3 8.50 5.07 32.48
N VAL A 4 7.62 5.79 33.17
CA VAL A 4 6.24 6.08 32.71
C VAL A 4 6.24 7.14 31.60
N ALA A 5 7.15 8.12 31.67
CA ALA A 5 7.30 9.16 30.65
C ALA A 5 7.79 8.60 29.31
N ILE A 6 8.69 7.60 29.33
CA ILE A 6 9.22 6.98 28.10
C ILE A 6 8.12 6.20 27.36
N VAL A 7 7.25 5.49 28.08
CA VAL A 7 6.10 4.78 27.47
C VAL A 7 5.11 5.78 26.89
N PHE A 8 4.86 6.91 27.55
CA PHE A 8 4.00 7.97 27.02
C PHE A 8 4.57 8.62 25.75
N ILE A 9 5.88 8.85 25.67
CA ILE A 9 6.53 9.44 24.49
C ILE A 9 6.51 8.47 23.30
N ILE A 10 6.69 7.16 23.53
CA ILE A 10 6.59 6.14 22.48
C ILE A 10 5.12 5.98 22.01
N LEU A 11 4.13 6.05 22.91
CA LEU A 11 2.71 6.01 22.53
C LEU A 11 2.22 7.27 21.81
N PHE A 12 2.82 8.45 22.08
CA PHE A 12 2.42 9.72 21.47
C PHE A 12 3.21 10.11 20.20
N LEU A 13 4.37 9.47 19.92
CA LEU A 13 5.13 9.72 18.69
C LEU A 13 4.78 8.77 17.54
N VAL A 14 4.12 7.64 17.81
CA VAL A 14 3.64 6.70 16.78
C VAL A 14 2.39 7.19 15.99
N PRO A 15 1.54 8.15 16.42
CA PRO A 15 0.43 8.60 15.59
C PRO A 15 0.82 9.53 14.43
N VAL A 16 2.07 10.02 14.35
CA VAL A 16 2.43 11.13 13.45
C VAL A 16 3.03 10.66 12.11
N CYS A 17 3.17 9.35 11.87
CA CYS A 17 3.69 8.83 10.59
C CYS A 17 2.73 7.89 9.83
N LEU A 18 1.45 7.86 10.19
CA LEU A 18 0.39 7.27 9.37
C LEU A 18 -0.52 8.37 8.82
N PHE A 19 0.08 9.43 8.27
CA PHE A 19 -0.67 10.22 7.32
C PHE A 19 -0.78 9.38 6.06
N ALA A 20 -1.93 8.73 5.91
CA ALA A 20 -2.33 8.21 4.64
C ALA A 20 -2.26 9.36 3.63
N ASN A 21 -1.32 9.26 2.69
CA ASN A 21 -1.43 10.06 1.49
C ASN A 21 -2.69 9.53 0.79
N GLU A 22 -3.68 10.35 0.45
CA GLU A 22 -4.92 9.87 -0.21
C GLU A 22 -4.61 8.99 -1.43
N THR A 23 -3.46 9.25 -2.07
CA THR A 23 -2.85 8.46 -3.14
C THR A 23 -2.56 7.01 -2.75
N ASP A 24 -2.09 6.75 -1.53
CA ASP A 24 -1.75 5.41 -1.03
C ASP A 24 -3.01 4.61 -0.69
N LEU A 25 -4.02 5.25 -0.08
CA LEU A 25 -5.33 4.61 0.14
C LEU A 25 -5.98 4.23 -1.19
N ALA A 26 -6.08 5.19 -2.11
CA ALA A 26 -6.62 4.94 -3.45
C ALA A 26 -5.86 3.82 -4.18
N ARG A 27 -4.56 3.68 -3.92
CA ARG A 27 -3.74 2.60 -4.48
C ARG A 27 -4.19 1.23 -3.97
N PHE A 28 -4.33 1.02 -2.65
CA PHE A 28 -4.80 -0.28 -2.15
C PHE A 28 -6.14 -0.68 -2.77
N TYR A 29 -7.14 0.21 -2.80
CA TYR A 29 -8.45 -0.11 -3.37
C TYR A 29 -8.37 -0.50 -4.84
N ARG A 30 -7.54 0.21 -5.62
CA ARG A 30 -7.32 -0.10 -7.04
C ARG A 30 -6.66 -1.47 -7.20
N GLU A 31 -5.54 -1.68 -6.52
CA GLU A 31 -4.75 -2.90 -6.66
C GLU A 31 -5.53 -4.14 -6.14
N TYR A 32 -6.29 -4.00 -5.05
CA TYR A 32 -7.18 -5.05 -4.53
C TYR A 32 -8.29 -5.40 -5.52
N THR A 33 -8.94 -4.39 -6.14
CA THR A 33 -9.98 -4.61 -7.16
C THR A 33 -9.39 -5.26 -8.42
N GLU A 34 -8.16 -4.89 -8.79
CA GLU A 34 -7.48 -5.48 -9.93
C GLU A 34 -7.14 -6.95 -9.70
N VAL A 35 -6.68 -7.31 -8.49
CA VAL A 35 -6.45 -8.71 -8.10
C VAL A 35 -7.77 -9.48 -8.01
N ASP A 36 -8.82 -8.89 -7.45
CA ASP A 36 -10.17 -9.47 -7.40
C ASP A 36 -10.62 -9.91 -8.80
N HIS A 37 -10.57 -8.97 -9.74
CA HIS A 37 -11.07 -9.19 -11.08
C HIS A 37 -10.14 -10.10 -11.91
N SER A 38 -8.84 -9.84 -11.85
CA SER A 38 -7.88 -10.43 -12.79
C SER A 38 -7.32 -11.77 -12.33
N LEU A 39 -7.24 -12.02 -11.02
CA LEU A 39 -6.58 -13.20 -10.46
C LEU A 39 -7.51 -14.07 -9.61
N MET A 40 -8.55 -13.47 -9.01
CA MET A 40 -9.47 -14.17 -8.10
C MET A 40 -10.88 -14.34 -8.64
N SER A 41 -11.13 -14.00 -9.91
CA SER A 41 -12.42 -14.20 -10.59
C SER A 41 -13.63 -13.58 -9.86
N GLY A 42 -13.44 -12.46 -9.18
CA GLY A 42 -14.51 -11.75 -8.47
C GLY A 42 -14.91 -12.39 -7.13
N GLN A 43 -14.07 -13.25 -6.56
CA GLN A 43 -14.33 -13.91 -5.27
C GLN A 43 -13.96 -13.05 -4.05
N GLY A 44 -13.62 -11.78 -4.27
CA GLY A 44 -13.25 -10.83 -3.22
C GLY A 44 -14.43 -10.14 -2.57
N CYS A 45 -14.10 -9.39 -1.53
CA CYS A 45 -15.04 -8.66 -0.69
C CYS A 45 -15.07 -7.17 -1.03
N VAL A 46 -14.99 -6.82 -2.32
CA VAL A 46 -14.93 -5.40 -2.76
C VAL A 46 -16.18 -4.64 -2.31
N LYS A 47 -17.36 -5.24 -2.41
CA LYS A 47 -18.63 -4.61 -1.98
C LYS A 47 -18.65 -4.36 -0.48
N GLU A 48 -18.22 -5.35 0.30
CA GLU A 48 -18.14 -5.30 1.75
C GLU A 48 -17.09 -4.29 2.22
N LEU A 49 -15.98 -4.17 1.49
CA LEU A 49 -14.96 -3.17 1.74
C LEU A 49 -15.50 -1.74 1.48
N MET A 50 -16.25 -1.53 0.39
CA MET A 50 -16.93 -0.26 0.13
C MET A 50 -17.98 0.06 1.20
N GLU A 51 -18.74 -0.95 1.62
CA GLU A 51 -19.72 -0.80 2.69
C GLU A 51 -19.03 -0.43 4.02
N LEU A 52 -17.96 -1.14 4.38
CA LEU A 52 -17.15 -0.83 5.57
C LEU A 52 -16.67 0.62 5.53
N ARG A 53 -16.13 1.07 4.39
CA ARG A 53 -15.67 2.46 4.23
C ARG A 53 -16.79 3.46 4.45
N SER A 54 -18.01 3.20 3.97
CA SER A 54 -19.15 4.10 4.16
C SER A 54 -19.66 4.13 5.61
N LEU A 55 -19.48 3.05 6.37
CA LEU A 55 -19.92 2.95 7.76
C LEU A 55 -18.85 3.41 8.76
N ASP A 56 -17.57 3.18 8.45
CA ASP A 56 -16.41 3.53 9.26
C ASP A 56 -15.16 3.64 8.37
N THR A 57 -14.93 4.85 7.83
CA THR A 57 -13.75 5.16 7.00
C THR A 57 -12.45 4.80 7.71
N GLY A 58 -12.33 5.09 9.01
CA GLY A 58 -11.10 4.83 9.77
C GLY A 58 -10.79 3.34 9.95
N ALA A 59 -11.82 2.48 9.97
CA ALA A 59 -11.61 1.04 9.96
C ALA A 59 -11.15 0.52 8.60
N ALA A 60 -11.76 1.01 7.51
CA ALA A 60 -11.38 0.62 6.15
C ALA A 60 -9.95 1.07 5.81
N ASP A 61 -9.60 2.30 6.18
CA ASP A 61 -8.27 2.88 5.92
C ASP A 61 -7.16 2.11 6.63
N LYS A 62 -7.39 1.66 7.87
CA LYS A 62 -6.42 0.82 8.60
C LYS A 62 -6.15 -0.52 7.91
N ILE A 63 -7.17 -1.13 7.30
CA ILE A 63 -6.99 -2.36 6.53
C ILE A 63 -6.13 -2.07 5.28
N ALA A 64 -6.47 -1.01 4.56
CA ALA A 64 -5.74 -0.57 3.38
C ALA A 64 -4.27 -0.27 3.68
N ASP A 65 -4.01 0.51 4.74
CA ASP A 65 -2.66 0.87 5.18
C ASP A 65 -1.84 -0.35 5.57
N PHE A 66 -2.43 -1.28 6.33
CA PHE A 66 -1.74 -2.49 6.76
C PHE A 66 -1.27 -3.32 5.56
N TRP A 67 -2.16 -3.58 4.60
CA TRP A 67 -1.85 -4.42 3.45
C TRP A 67 -0.94 -3.73 2.44
N LEU A 68 -1.10 -2.43 2.24
CA LEU A 68 -0.18 -1.65 1.41
C LEU A 68 1.22 -1.58 2.02
N PHE A 69 1.32 -1.36 3.34
CA PHE A 69 2.60 -1.36 4.03
C PHE A 69 3.27 -2.73 3.94
N LYS A 70 2.51 -3.81 4.19
CA LYS A 70 3.01 -5.18 4.08
C LYS A 70 3.52 -5.47 2.67
N SER A 71 2.76 -5.12 1.64
CA SER A 71 3.16 -5.36 0.25
C SER A 71 4.38 -4.54 -0.16
N LYS A 72 4.46 -3.25 0.23
CA LYS A 72 5.66 -2.42 0.02
C LYS A 72 6.90 -3.03 0.68
N ARG A 73 6.77 -3.48 1.94
CA ARG A 73 7.88 -4.06 2.70
C ARG A 73 8.35 -5.39 2.12
N GLU A 74 7.44 -6.29 1.81
CA GLU A 74 7.78 -7.63 1.30
C GLU A 74 8.30 -7.58 -0.15
N CYS A 75 7.91 -6.55 -0.91
CA CYS A 75 8.47 -6.28 -2.23
C CYS A 75 9.74 -5.42 -2.20
N TYR A 76 10.14 -4.85 -1.06
CA TYR A 76 11.30 -3.96 -0.97
C TYR A 76 12.58 -4.67 -1.43
N ASP A 77 12.86 -5.86 -0.89
CA ASP A 77 14.05 -6.64 -1.26
C ASP A 77 14.06 -7.05 -2.74
N PHE A 78 12.89 -7.30 -3.33
CA PHE A 78 12.76 -7.62 -4.75
C PHE A 78 13.09 -6.41 -5.62
N VAL A 79 12.54 -5.23 -5.27
CA VAL A 79 12.80 -3.97 -5.98
C VAL A 79 14.26 -3.54 -5.81
N GLU A 80 14.85 -3.66 -4.62
CA GLU A 80 16.25 -3.33 -4.38
C GLU A 80 17.20 -4.30 -5.09
N LYS A 81 16.85 -5.58 -5.25
CA LYS A 81 17.61 -6.53 -6.08
C LYS A 81 17.58 -6.17 -7.56
N ILE A 82 16.43 -5.72 -8.08
CA ILE A 82 16.35 -5.23 -9.47
C ILE A 82 17.22 -3.99 -9.65
N LYS A 83 17.12 -3.04 -8.72
CA LYS A 83 17.95 -1.82 -8.74
C LYS A 83 19.44 -2.13 -8.62
N SER A 84 19.85 -3.08 -7.79
CA SER A 84 21.28 -3.40 -7.58
C SER A 84 21.87 -4.34 -8.64
N GLY A 85 21.04 -5.18 -9.28
CA GLY A 85 21.46 -6.00 -10.43
C GLY A 85 21.63 -5.18 -11.73
N ILE A 86 21.08 -3.96 -11.75
CA ILE A 86 21.45 -2.92 -12.70
C ILE A 86 22.60 -2.17 -12.05
N ASP A 87 23.82 -2.33 -12.55
CA ASP A 87 24.96 -1.60 -11.99
C ASP A 87 24.76 -0.09 -12.26
N PHE A 88 24.17 0.62 -11.29
CA PHE A 88 23.96 2.05 -11.37
C PHE A 88 25.29 2.78 -11.56
N GLU A 89 26.41 2.21 -11.08
CA GLU A 89 27.74 2.77 -11.25
C GLU A 89 28.17 2.71 -12.74
N ASP A 90 27.80 1.66 -13.46
CA ASP A 90 27.99 1.59 -14.92
C ASP A 90 27.01 2.48 -15.69
N LEU A 91 25.79 2.66 -15.18
CA LEU A 91 24.82 3.60 -15.76
C LEU A 91 25.25 5.06 -15.60
N TYR A 92 25.80 5.42 -14.43
CA TYR A 92 26.38 6.75 -14.17
C TYR A 92 27.63 6.99 -15.00
N LYS A 93 28.49 5.98 -15.23
CA LYS A 93 29.62 6.09 -16.17
C LYS A 93 29.17 6.29 -17.62
N GLU A 94 28.12 5.60 -18.07
CA GLU A 94 27.50 5.84 -19.39
C GLU A 94 26.97 7.28 -19.47
N ILE A 95 26.26 7.75 -18.44
CA ILE A 95 25.69 9.10 -18.37
C ILE A 95 26.78 10.18 -18.35
N ASP A 96 27.85 10.02 -17.57
CA ASP A 96 29.00 10.95 -17.52
C ASP A 96 29.72 11.01 -18.88
N TYR A 97 29.80 9.89 -19.61
CA TYR A 97 30.33 9.87 -20.98
C TYR A 97 29.46 10.68 -21.96
N TYR A 98 28.14 10.73 -21.75
CA TYR A 98 27.20 11.47 -22.61
C TYR A 98 26.96 12.94 -22.17
N ILE A 99 27.34 13.33 -20.95
CA ILE A 99 27.14 14.71 -20.45
C ILE A 99 28.18 15.71 -20.99
N ASP A 100 29.33 15.27 -21.50
CA ASP A 100 30.38 16.16 -22.03
C ASP A 100 30.19 16.64 -23.49
N LYS A 101 28.99 17.10 -23.88
CA LYS A 101 28.85 18.05 -25.01
C LYS A 101 27.44 18.63 -25.10
N LYS A 102 27.23 19.74 -24.39
CA LYS A 102 26.24 20.79 -24.68
C LYS A 102 24.76 20.34 -24.74
N THR A 103 24.00 20.73 -23.73
CA THR A 103 22.57 21.10 -23.83
C THR A 103 21.63 20.05 -24.43
N THR A 104 21.18 19.06 -23.64
CA THR A 104 19.93 18.36 -23.95
C THR A 104 19.26 17.88 -22.67
N ASN A 105 17.97 18.20 -22.48
CA ASN A 105 17.13 17.55 -21.48
C ASN A 105 17.06 16.07 -21.85
N VAL A 106 17.72 15.21 -21.07
CA VAL A 106 17.65 13.75 -21.22
C VAL A 106 16.31 13.29 -20.62
N SER A 107 15.21 13.60 -21.29
CA SER A 107 13.93 12.94 -21.09
C SER A 107 13.70 12.02 -22.29
N GLY A 108 13.60 10.70 -22.07
CA GLY A 108 13.44 9.70 -23.13
C GLY A 108 14.61 8.71 -23.29
N GLY A 109 15.33 8.38 -22.22
CA GLY A 109 16.48 7.47 -22.25
C GLY A 109 16.20 6.05 -21.72
N LYS A 110 17.20 5.16 -21.86
CA LYS A 110 17.31 3.81 -21.24
C LYS A 110 16.97 3.83 -19.74
N TYR A 111 17.21 4.95 -19.06
CA TYR A 111 16.83 5.18 -17.66
C TYR A 111 15.31 5.20 -17.43
N ASP A 112 14.54 5.89 -18.26
CA ASP A 112 13.07 5.95 -18.13
C ASP A 112 12.44 4.57 -18.39
N GLU A 113 13.03 3.79 -19.30
CA GLU A 113 12.60 2.40 -19.55
C GLU A 113 12.92 1.47 -18.38
N ILE A 114 14.10 1.62 -17.77
CA ILE A 114 14.50 0.89 -16.57
C ILE A 114 13.59 1.26 -15.39
N GLU A 115 13.30 2.54 -15.19
CA GLU A 115 12.41 3.00 -14.13
C GLU A 115 11.00 2.43 -14.34
N LYS A 116 10.45 2.51 -15.56
CA LYS A 116 9.14 1.91 -15.90
C LYS A 116 9.11 0.40 -15.67
N LYS A 117 10.16 -0.32 -16.07
CA LYS A 117 10.25 -1.78 -15.87
C LYS A 117 10.30 -2.12 -14.39
N THR A 118 11.11 -1.40 -13.62
CA THR A 118 11.23 -1.57 -12.16
C THR A 118 9.90 -1.27 -11.45
N GLN A 119 9.19 -0.21 -11.87
CA GLN A 119 7.86 0.11 -11.34
C GLN A 119 6.84 -0.98 -11.67
N LYS A 120 6.85 -1.52 -12.89
CA LYS A 120 5.96 -2.61 -13.32
C LYS A 120 6.23 -3.92 -12.56
N GLU A 121 7.49 -4.28 -12.36
CA GLU A 121 7.88 -5.47 -11.60
C GLU A 121 7.55 -5.29 -10.10
N ALA A 122 7.73 -4.09 -9.55
CA ALA A 122 7.29 -3.76 -8.19
C ALA A 122 5.76 -3.86 -8.03
N GLU A 123 5.00 -3.45 -9.05
CA GLU A 123 3.53 -3.59 -9.09
C GLU A 123 3.10 -5.06 -9.11
N GLN A 124 3.70 -5.86 -9.98
CA GLN A 124 3.42 -7.30 -10.03
C GLN A 124 3.74 -8.00 -8.72
N CYS A 125 4.85 -7.65 -8.07
CA CYS A 125 5.17 -8.19 -6.74
C CYS A 125 4.08 -7.87 -5.72
N ARG A 126 3.55 -6.64 -5.68
CA ARG A 126 2.47 -6.28 -4.74
C ARG A 126 1.19 -7.06 -5.02
N TYR A 127 0.88 -7.32 -6.30
CA TYR A 127 -0.29 -8.13 -6.67
C TYR A 127 -0.15 -9.57 -6.17
N CYS A 128 1.06 -10.14 -6.24
CA CYS A 128 1.36 -11.44 -5.64
C CYS A 128 1.12 -11.44 -4.12
N ILE A 129 1.52 -10.39 -3.40
CA ILE A 129 1.25 -10.31 -1.95
C ILE A 129 -0.25 -10.33 -1.66
N TYR A 130 -1.06 -9.60 -2.42
CA TYR A 130 -2.52 -9.63 -2.21
C TYR A 130 -3.13 -10.98 -2.61
N TYR A 131 -2.66 -11.58 -3.70
CA TYR A 131 -3.09 -12.91 -4.15
C TYR A 131 -2.79 -13.99 -3.09
N ASP A 132 -1.54 -14.05 -2.61
CA ASP A 132 -1.10 -15.05 -1.62
C ASP A 132 -1.78 -14.88 -0.25
N ASN A 133 -2.28 -13.68 0.04
CA ASN A 133 -2.94 -13.36 1.30
C ASN A 133 -4.45 -13.12 1.14
N TRP A 134 -5.05 -13.56 0.04
CA TRP A 134 -6.42 -13.22 -0.33
C TRP A 134 -7.44 -13.50 0.78
N ASP A 135 -7.44 -14.72 1.31
CA ASP A 135 -8.38 -15.13 2.36
C ASP A 135 -8.20 -14.32 3.64
N ALA A 136 -6.96 -13.95 3.98
CA ALA A 136 -6.66 -13.15 5.15
C ALA A 136 -7.17 -11.71 4.99
N ILE A 137 -7.02 -11.13 3.80
CA ILE A 137 -7.55 -9.79 3.47
C ILE A 137 -9.07 -9.81 3.59
N ASN A 138 -9.73 -10.77 2.91
CA ASN A 138 -11.18 -10.90 2.88
C ASN A 138 -11.75 -11.13 4.28
N LYS A 139 -11.13 -12.02 5.06
CA LYS A 139 -11.53 -12.27 6.44
C LYS A 139 -11.45 -11.00 7.30
N MET A 140 -10.37 -10.23 7.18
CA MET A 140 -10.21 -8.98 7.93
C MET A 140 -11.30 -7.96 7.59
N ILE A 141 -11.66 -7.84 6.30
CA ILE A 141 -12.75 -6.97 5.84
C ILE A 141 -14.09 -7.42 6.44
N LEU A 142 -14.43 -8.70 6.29
CA LEU A 142 -15.71 -9.26 6.74
C LEU A 142 -15.87 -9.19 8.26
N ASP A 143 -14.83 -9.59 9.01
CA ASP A 143 -14.84 -9.56 10.47
C ASP A 143 -15.02 -8.11 10.96
N LYS A 144 -14.30 -7.16 10.36
CA LYS A 144 -14.40 -5.76 10.77
C LYS A 144 -15.75 -5.15 10.41
N LEU A 145 -16.29 -5.43 9.23
CA LEU A 145 -17.62 -4.99 8.81
C LEU A 145 -18.71 -5.51 9.76
N LYS A 146 -18.61 -6.78 10.16
CA LYS A 146 -19.55 -7.38 11.12
C LYS A 146 -19.57 -6.61 12.44
N VAL A 147 -18.38 -6.31 13.00
CA VAL A 147 -18.24 -5.55 14.26
C VAL A 147 -18.87 -4.16 14.12
N VAL A 148 -18.54 -3.42 13.05
CA VAL A 148 -19.07 -2.06 12.81
C VAL A 148 -20.60 -2.07 12.68
N LYS A 149 -21.17 -3.06 11.96
CA LYS A 149 -22.63 -3.21 11.83
C LYS A 149 -23.30 -3.47 13.18
N GLU A 150 -22.71 -4.29 14.04
CA GLU A 150 -23.24 -4.58 15.37
C GLU A 150 -23.18 -3.35 16.30
N GLU A 151 -22.09 -2.58 16.25
CA GLU A 151 -21.93 -1.34 17.01
C GLU A 151 -22.94 -0.27 16.57
N ASN A 152 -23.11 -0.07 15.26
CA ASN A 152 -24.08 0.91 14.74
C ASN A 152 -25.52 0.52 15.08
N LYS A 153 -25.88 -0.76 15.05
CA LYS A 153 -27.20 -1.24 15.50
C LYS A 153 -27.46 -0.97 16.98
N LYS A 154 -26.43 -1.04 17.84
CA LYS A 154 -26.54 -0.73 19.27
C LYS A 154 -26.79 0.75 19.51
N LYS A 155 -26.07 1.64 18.81
CA LYS A 155 -26.23 3.10 18.89
C LYS A 155 -27.66 3.52 18.53
N VAL A 156 -28.18 3.04 17.39
CA VAL A 156 -29.56 3.33 16.95
C VAL A 156 -30.64 2.88 17.95
N LYS A 157 -30.38 1.83 18.74
CA LYS A 157 -31.30 1.37 19.80
C LYS A 157 -31.22 2.22 21.07
N GLN A 158 -30.08 2.85 21.34
CA GLN A 158 -29.90 3.75 22.48
C GLN A 158 -30.51 5.13 22.18
N ASP A 159 -30.36 5.65 20.96
CA ASP A 159 -30.91 6.95 20.55
C ASP A 159 -32.45 6.95 20.44
N LYS A 160 -33.08 5.77 20.42
CA LYS A 160 -34.54 5.58 20.38
C LYS A 160 -35.17 5.37 21.77
N LYS A 161 -34.37 5.40 22.83
CA LYS A 161 -34.80 5.17 24.21
C LYS A 161 -34.71 6.46 25.02
#